data_AF-A0AAE9F097-F1
#
_entry.id   AF-A0AAE9F097-F1
#
_cell.length_a   1.000
_cell.length_b   1.000
_cell.length_c   1.000
_cell.angle_alpha   90.00
_cell.angle_beta   90.00
_cell.angle_gamma   90.00
#
_symmetry.space_group_name_H-M   'P 1'
#
loop_
_entity.id
_entity.type
_entity.pdbx_description
1 polymer ?
#
loop_
_entity_poly.entity_id
_entity_poly.type
_entity_poly.pdbx_seq_one_letter_code
_entity_poly.pdbx_strand_id
1 'polypeptide(L)'
;MSVVKSELIDRVVYAAKLLSNCGFDGIEIASAFGNLFCQFLGNNNKRTDEYGGAALVTRTKFHIDLLNAIRREVPAAGGFLVGLKLNSADFQNNFTNDEVYRLCEILDEAGYDFVELTGGQMEQCVQEAQQRASTIARENYFLQFIETVAKSLRKTVVYITGGWQTASGMVNAVKLNITQGVGFARAAANEPDLPRKLLSGVAHATLDNKFSPADYFTSKHAAHFQIKTMAGRSINDVVRPTDGLADFTDEKEAKNFAEKAADYMKFVAADGKPDTFAEVIKYAPIHS
;
A
#
# COMPACT_ATOMS: atom_id res chain seq x y z
N MET A 1 12.45 -15.52 -28.33
CA MET A 1 12.08 -15.48 -26.89
C MET A 1 11.70 -14.05 -26.56
N SER A 2 10.58 -13.80 -25.88
CA SER A 2 10.20 -12.43 -25.50
C SER A 2 11.08 -11.93 -24.36
N VAL A 3 11.46 -10.64 -24.40
CA VAL A 3 12.30 -9.97 -23.38
C VAL A 3 11.71 -10.06 -21.96
N VAL A 4 10.39 -10.29 -21.86
CA VAL A 4 9.67 -10.40 -20.57
C VAL A 4 10.08 -11.64 -19.78
N LYS A 5 10.26 -12.80 -20.44
CA LYS A 5 10.57 -14.06 -19.73
C LYS A 5 11.98 -14.08 -19.13
N SER A 6 12.97 -13.48 -19.77
CA SER A 6 14.40 -13.73 -19.44
C SER A 6 15.10 -12.63 -18.65
N GLU A 7 14.42 -11.54 -18.26
CA GLU A 7 15.07 -10.49 -17.48
C GLU A 7 14.21 -9.97 -16.33
N LEU A 8 12.94 -9.63 -16.59
CA LEU A 8 12.07 -9.10 -15.53
C LEU A 8 11.74 -10.15 -14.48
N ILE A 9 11.29 -11.33 -14.92
CA ILE A 9 10.98 -12.44 -14.01
C ILE A 9 12.23 -12.85 -13.24
N ASP A 10 13.35 -13.05 -13.93
CA ASP A 10 14.60 -13.51 -13.31
C ASP A 10 15.11 -12.54 -12.24
N ARG A 11 14.98 -11.23 -12.45
CA ARG A 11 15.35 -10.20 -11.46
C ARG A 11 14.49 -10.29 -10.19
N VAL A 12 13.17 -10.49 -10.34
CA VAL A 12 12.27 -10.62 -9.18
C VAL A 12 12.50 -11.95 -8.46
N VAL A 13 12.71 -13.04 -9.20
CA VAL A 13 13.06 -14.35 -8.63
C VAL A 13 14.36 -14.27 -7.85
N TYR A 14 15.38 -13.60 -8.38
CA TYR A 14 16.63 -13.34 -7.67
C TYR A 14 16.38 -12.60 -6.35
N ALA A 15 15.56 -11.55 -6.36
CA ALA A 15 15.20 -10.81 -5.15
C ALA A 15 14.45 -11.69 -4.14
N ALA A 16 13.50 -12.51 -4.58
CA ALA A 16 12.78 -13.44 -3.70
C ALA A 16 13.71 -14.46 -3.04
N LYS A 17 14.66 -15.03 -3.78
CA LYS A 17 15.69 -15.94 -3.24
C LYS A 17 16.56 -15.23 -2.20
N LEU A 18 16.97 -13.99 -2.49
CA LEU A 18 17.78 -13.21 -1.57
C LEU A 18 17.02 -12.93 -0.27
N LEU A 19 15.75 -12.49 -0.36
CA LEU A 19 14.89 -12.26 0.80
C LEU A 19 14.72 -13.54 1.64
N SER A 20 14.42 -14.66 1.00
CA SER A 20 14.30 -15.96 1.67
C SER A 20 15.60 -16.35 2.38
N ASN A 21 16.74 -16.24 1.71
CA ASN A 21 18.06 -16.55 2.30
C ASN A 21 18.45 -15.61 3.45
N CYS A 22 17.95 -14.38 3.44
CA CYS A 22 18.15 -13.40 4.51
C CYS A 22 17.16 -13.57 5.68
N GLY A 23 16.24 -14.55 5.61
CA GLY A 23 15.28 -14.83 6.67
C GLY A 23 14.04 -13.93 6.69
N PHE A 24 13.72 -13.25 5.59
CA PHE A 24 12.43 -12.58 5.45
C PHE A 24 11.30 -13.60 5.30
N ASP A 25 10.15 -13.32 5.90
CA ASP A 25 8.96 -14.19 5.82
C ASP A 25 8.32 -14.21 4.43
N GLY A 26 8.66 -13.28 3.54
CA GLY A 26 8.07 -13.23 2.22
C GLY A 26 8.49 -12.05 1.34
N ILE A 27 7.82 -11.95 0.20
CA ILE A 27 7.91 -10.84 -0.76
C ILE A 27 6.52 -10.36 -1.12
N GLU A 28 6.34 -9.04 -1.17
CA GLU A 28 5.18 -8.41 -1.79
C GLU A 28 5.56 -7.83 -3.15
N ILE A 29 4.89 -8.28 -4.21
CA ILE A 29 5.07 -7.78 -5.56
C ILE A 29 4.26 -6.49 -5.70
N ALA A 30 4.94 -5.35 -5.82
CA ALA A 30 4.28 -4.08 -6.06
C ALA A 30 3.71 -4.04 -7.48
N SER A 31 2.38 -4.17 -7.62
CA SER A 31 1.65 -4.04 -8.90
C SER A 31 0.57 -2.98 -8.76
N ALA A 32 1.01 -1.76 -8.41
CA ALA A 32 0.15 -0.64 -8.04
C ALA A 32 0.77 0.70 -8.47
N PHE A 33 -0.04 1.77 -8.45
CA PHE A 33 0.35 3.16 -8.65
C PHE A 33 0.96 3.45 -10.02
N GLY A 34 0.46 2.81 -11.07
CA GLY A 34 0.96 3.01 -12.43
C GLY A 34 2.35 2.41 -12.69
N ASN A 35 2.89 1.61 -11.77
CA ASN A 35 4.19 0.97 -11.95
C ASN A 35 4.21 -0.09 -13.06
N LEU A 36 5.39 -0.62 -13.35
CA LEU A 36 5.56 -1.56 -14.46
C LEU A 36 4.63 -2.79 -14.39
N PHE A 37 4.46 -3.40 -13.22
CA PHE A 37 3.70 -4.64 -13.10
C PHE A 37 2.18 -4.39 -13.21
N CYS A 38 1.67 -3.26 -12.72
CA CYS A 38 0.25 -2.95 -12.90
C CYS A 38 -0.09 -2.63 -14.37
N GLN A 39 0.88 -2.13 -15.16
CA GLN A 39 0.68 -1.86 -16.58
C GLN A 39 0.43 -3.14 -17.40
N PHE A 40 0.93 -4.30 -16.97
CA PHE A 40 0.57 -5.57 -17.64
C PHE A 40 -0.91 -5.86 -17.54
N LEU A 41 -1.53 -5.53 -16.40
CA LEU A 41 -2.94 -5.80 -16.14
C LEU A 41 -3.86 -4.83 -16.88
N GLY A 42 -3.44 -3.60 -17.19
CA GLY A 42 -4.33 -2.56 -17.73
C GLY A 42 -4.81 -2.79 -19.17
N ASN A 43 -5.99 -2.28 -19.52
CA ASN A 43 -6.53 -2.29 -20.88
C ASN A 43 -5.72 -1.43 -21.88
N ASN A 44 -4.83 -0.58 -21.37
CA ASN A 44 -3.83 0.16 -22.15
C ASN A 44 -2.62 -0.69 -22.56
N ASN A 45 -2.48 -1.93 -22.08
CA ASN A 45 -1.47 -2.88 -22.53
C ASN A 45 -1.76 -3.33 -23.98
N LYS A 46 -1.19 -2.60 -24.96
CA LYS A 46 -1.36 -2.86 -26.40
C LYS A 46 -0.36 -3.86 -26.99
N ARG A 47 0.27 -4.68 -26.15
CA ARG A 47 1.15 -5.75 -26.65
C ARG A 47 0.35 -6.75 -27.48
N THR A 48 1.03 -7.37 -28.43
CA THR A 48 0.48 -8.39 -29.33
C THR A 48 1.03 -9.79 -29.05
N ASP A 49 1.85 -9.93 -28.01
CA ASP A 49 2.39 -11.22 -27.56
C ASP A 49 1.54 -11.84 -26.43
N GLU A 50 2.04 -12.93 -25.84
CA GLU A 50 1.33 -13.68 -24.80
C GLU A 50 1.06 -12.88 -23.50
N TYR A 51 1.62 -11.67 -23.34
CA TYR A 51 1.55 -10.86 -22.13
C TYR A 51 0.68 -9.59 -22.25
N GLY A 52 -0.16 -9.48 -23.27
CA GLY A 52 -1.07 -8.33 -23.38
C GLY A 52 -2.16 -8.48 -24.43
N GLY A 53 -2.77 -7.35 -24.81
CA GLY A 53 -3.91 -7.31 -25.71
C GLY A 53 -5.24 -7.24 -24.97
N ALA A 54 -6.34 -7.52 -25.69
CA ALA A 54 -7.69 -7.31 -25.19
C ALA A 54 -8.09 -8.33 -24.09
N ALA A 55 -7.61 -9.56 -24.18
CA ALA A 55 -8.01 -10.63 -23.27
C ALA A 55 -7.37 -10.46 -21.88
N LEU A 56 -8.16 -10.60 -20.83
CA LEU A 56 -7.65 -10.52 -19.45
C LEU A 56 -6.64 -11.64 -19.13
N VAL A 57 -6.85 -12.84 -19.71
CA VAL A 57 -5.96 -14.00 -19.49
C VAL A 57 -4.53 -13.79 -20.01
N THR A 58 -4.35 -13.01 -21.08
CA THR A 58 -3.00 -12.68 -21.59
C THR A 58 -2.37 -11.56 -20.76
N ARG A 59 -3.16 -10.57 -20.31
CA ARG A 59 -2.70 -9.50 -19.42
C ARG A 59 -2.26 -10.00 -18.04
N THR A 60 -2.95 -10.99 -17.49
CA THR A 60 -2.63 -11.62 -16.19
C THR A 60 -1.49 -12.64 -16.25
N LYS A 61 -1.13 -13.08 -17.46
CA LYS A 61 -0.13 -14.14 -17.65
C LYS A 61 1.22 -13.81 -17.02
N PHE A 62 1.63 -12.54 -17.03
CA PHE A 62 2.89 -12.14 -16.42
C PHE A 62 2.93 -12.46 -14.92
N HIS A 63 1.88 -12.10 -14.19
CA HIS A 63 1.77 -12.34 -12.74
C HIS A 63 1.73 -13.82 -12.40
N ILE A 64 1.10 -14.63 -13.25
CA ILE A 64 1.06 -16.10 -13.08
C ILE A 64 2.43 -16.71 -13.34
N ASP A 65 3.08 -16.34 -14.44
CA ASP A 65 4.41 -16.84 -14.80
C ASP A 65 5.46 -16.42 -13.75
N LEU A 66 5.35 -15.20 -13.21
CA LEU A 66 6.19 -14.68 -12.15
C LEU A 66 6.02 -15.45 -10.84
N LEU A 67 4.78 -15.64 -10.37
CA LEU A 67 4.49 -16.43 -9.17
C LEU A 67 5.05 -17.85 -9.31
N ASN A 68 4.78 -18.50 -10.44
CA ASN A 68 5.28 -19.85 -10.73
C ASN A 68 6.82 -19.89 -10.74
N ALA A 69 7.48 -18.88 -11.30
CA ALA A 69 8.93 -18.80 -11.31
C ALA A 69 9.51 -18.62 -9.90
N ILE A 70 8.90 -17.78 -9.06
CA ILE A 70 9.28 -17.63 -7.65
C ILE A 70 9.11 -18.97 -6.92
N ARG A 71 7.96 -19.64 -7.08
CA ARG A 71 7.68 -20.91 -6.39
C ARG A 71 8.58 -22.08 -6.78
N ARG A 72 9.12 -22.07 -8.00
CA ARG A 72 10.14 -23.05 -8.42
C ARG A 72 11.43 -22.92 -7.64
N GLU A 73 11.84 -21.69 -7.32
CA GLU A 73 13.11 -21.41 -6.65
C GLU A 73 12.96 -21.28 -5.12
N VAL A 74 11.79 -20.84 -4.66
CA VAL A 74 11.45 -20.64 -3.25
C VAL A 74 10.11 -21.32 -2.96
N PRO A 75 10.13 -22.63 -2.63
CA PRO A 75 8.92 -23.41 -2.40
C PRO A 75 8.13 -22.94 -1.18
N ALA A 76 6.80 -22.96 -1.28
CA ALA A 76 5.89 -22.57 -0.19
C ALA A 76 6.06 -23.41 1.09
N ALA A 77 6.57 -24.65 0.98
CA ALA A 77 6.81 -25.53 2.13
C ALA A 77 7.79 -24.94 3.17
N GLY A 78 8.62 -23.97 2.77
CA GLY A 78 9.51 -23.23 3.67
C GLY A 78 8.82 -22.09 4.44
N GLY A 79 7.52 -21.86 4.26
CA GLY A 79 6.77 -20.78 4.91
C GLY A 79 6.94 -19.40 4.27
N PHE A 80 7.71 -19.29 3.17
CA PHE A 80 7.95 -18.01 2.48
C PHE A 80 6.70 -17.55 1.72
N LEU A 81 6.18 -16.37 2.07
CA LEU A 81 4.97 -15.80 1.50
C LEU A 81 5.25 -15.01 0.21
N VAL A 82 4.35 -15.10 -0.76
CA VAL A 82 4.35 -14.31 -1.99
C VAL A 82 3.01 -13.59 -2.10
N GLY A 83 3.05 -12.27 -1.90
CA GLY A 83 1.89 -11.40 -1.99
C GLY A 83 1.90 -10.50 -3.22
N LEU A 84 0.74 -9.92 -3.52
CA LEU A 84 0.56 -8.97 -4.62
C LEU A 84 -0.13 -7.69 -4.12
N LYS A 85 0.50 -6.54 -4.34
CA LYS A 85 -0.10 -5.23 -4.05
C LYS A 85 -0.85 -4.70 -5.26
N LEU A 86 -2.10 -4.28 -5.07
CA LEU A 86 -2.97 -3.73 -6.11
C LEU A 86 -3.60 -2.40 -5.66
N ASN A 87 -3.75 -1.43 -6.57
CA ASN A 87 -4.34 -0.13 -6.26
C ASN A 87 -5.71 0.05 -6.94
N SER A 88 -6.74 0.38 -6.16
CA SER A 88 -8.12 0.51 -6.66
C SER A 88 -8.28 1.57 -7.76
N ALA A 89 -7.53 2.67 -7.68
CA ALA A 89 -7.57 3.73 -8.69
C ALA A 89 -6.97 3.27 -10.05
N ASP A 90 -6.07 2.28 -10.05
CA ASP A 90 -5.55 1.71 -11.29
C ASP A 90 -6.65 0.92 -12.03
N PHE A 91 -7.61 0.35 -11.29
CA PHE A 91 -8.72 -0.42 -11.86
C PHE A 91 -9.82 0.48 -12.45
N GLN A 92 -10.13 1.61 -11.80
CA GLN A 92 -11.21 2.53 -12.19
C GLN A 92 -11.21 2.90 -13.67
N ASN A 93 -10.03 3.12 -14.25
CA ASN A 93 -9.89 3.58 -15.63
C ASN A 93 -9.54 2.46 -16.62
N ASN A 94 -9.22 1.26 -16.13
CA ASN A 94 -8.64 0.19 -16.95
C ASN A 94 -9.43 -1.10 -16.94
N PHE A 95 -10.50 -1.22 -16.16
CA PHE A 95 -11.25 -2.47 -15.99
C PHE A 95 -12.75 -2.21 -15.88
N THR A 96 -13.55 -3.10 -16.46
CA THR A 96 -14.95 -3.24 -16.08
C THR A 96 -15.07 -3.96 -14.73
N ASN A 97 -16.23 -3.84 -14.05
CA ASN A 97 -16.47 -4.57 -12.79
C ASN A 97 -16.34 -6.09 -12.98
N ASP A 98 -16.82 -6.64 -14.10
CA ASP A 98 -16.71 -8.07 -14.41
C ASP A 98 -15.24 -8.48 -14.62
N GLU A 99 -14.42 -7.63 -15.23
CA GLU A 99 -12.98 -7.88 -15.37
C GLU A 99 -12.26 -7.86 -14.02
N VAL A 100 -12.67 -7.00 -13.08
CA VAL A 100 -12.14 -7.01 -11.70
C VAL A 100 -12.48 -8.32 -11.00
N TYR A 101 -13.75 -8.77 -11.07
CA TYR A 101 -14.17 -10.05 -10.51
C TYR A 101 -13.34 -11.20 -11.09
N ARG A 102 -13.21 -11.24 -12.43
CA ARG A 102 -12.47 -12.30 -13.10
C ARG A 102 -10.97 -12.24 -12.81
N LEU A 103 -10.39 -11.05 -12.65
CA LEU A 103 -9.01 -10.89 -12.22
C LEU A 103 -8.81 -11.50 -10.83
N CYS A 104 -9.70 -11.20 -9.88
CA CYS A 104 -9.62 -11.74 -8.53
C CYS A 104 -9.72 -13.28 -8.54
N GLU A 105 -10.62 -13.86 -9.32
CA GLU A 105 -10.69 -15.32 -9.48
C GLU A 105 -9.38 -15.90 -10.03
N ILE A 106 -8.81 -15.29 -11.07
CA ILE A 106 -7.53 -15.73 -11.65
C ILE A 106 -6.40 -15.67 -10.61
N LEU A 107 -6.34 -14.59 -9.81
CA LEU A 107 -5.33 -14.42 -8.77
C LEU A 107 -5.51 -15.43 -7.62
N ASP A 108 -6.76 -15.72 -7.23
CA ASP A 108 -7.07 -16.73 -6.21
C ASP A 108 -6.71 -18.14 -6.66
N GLU A 109 -6.94 -18.44 -7.93
CA GLU A 109 -6.55 -19.72 -8.54
C GLU A 109 -5.04 -19.85 -8.73
N ALA A 110 -4.34 -18.74 -9.00
CA ALA A 110 -2.90 -18.74 -9.19
C ALA A 110 -2.13 -19.13 -7.91
N GLY A 111 -2.69 -18.85 -6.72
CA GLY A 111 -2.10 -19.25 -5.44
C GLY A 111 -1.12 -18.23 -4.86
N TYR A 112 -1.43 -16.93 -5.00
CA TYR A 112 -0.82 -15.91 -4.14
C TYR A 112 -1.26 -16.16 -2.69
N ASP A 113 -0.35 -15.96 -1.72
CA ASP A 113 -0.73 -16.18 -0.32
C ASP A 113 -1.59 -15.03 0.21
N PHE A 114 -1.30 -13.82 -0.27
CA PHE A 114 -2.09 -12.65 0.06
C PHE A 114 -2.14 -11.62 -1.08
N VAL A 115 -3.19 -10.81 -1.06
CA VAL A 115 -3.32 -9.60 -1.88
C VAL A 115 -3.51 -8.43 -0.94
N GLU A 116 -2.68 -7.39 -1.11
CA GLU A 116 -2.87 -6.12 -0.42
C GLU A 116 -3.52 -5.11 -1.36
N LEU A 117 -4.68 -4.60 -0.98
CA LEU A 117 -5.38 -3.53 -1.69
C LEU A 117 -5.06 -2.19 -1.07
N THR A 118 -4.79 -1.20 -1.92
CA THR A 118 -4.61 0.19 -1.53
C THR A 118 -5.55 1.11 -2.30
N GLY A 119 -5.91 2.25 -1.70
CA GLY A 119 -6.67 3.32 -2.36
C GLY A 119 -7.59 4.13 -1.44
N GLY A 120 -7.44 5.45 -1.42
CA GLY A 120 -8.39 6.35 -0.76
C GLY A 120 -8.44 6.30 0.78
N GLN A 121 -9.55 6.79 1.35
CA GLN A 121 -9.85 6.80 2.79
C GLN A 121 -10.72 5.59 3.16
N MET A 122 -10.10 4.43 3.41
CA MET A 122 -10.81 3.14 3.54
C MET A 122 -11.89 3.12 4.61
N GLU A 123 -11.62 3.73 5.76
CA GLU A 123 -12.58 3.72 6.86
C GLU A 123 -13.85 4.49 6.53
N GLN A 124 -13.74 5.63 5.84
CA GLN A 124 -14.91 6.38 5.37
C GLN A 124 -15.76 5.53 4.44
N CYS A 125 -15.12 4.80 3.51
CA CYS A 125 -15.83 3.90 2.63
C CYS A 125 -16.55 2.78 3.42
N VAL A 126 -15.88 2.14 4.40
CA VAL A 126 -16.53 1.12 5.24
C VAL A 126 -17.72 1.69 6.02
N GLN A 127 -17.60 2.90 6.57
CA GLN A 127 -18.70 3.58 7.26
C GLN A 127 -19.85 3.91 6.32
N GLU A 128 -19.58 4.40 5.11
CA GLU A 128 -20.58 4.69 4.08
C GLU A 128 -21.32 3.41 3.62
N ALA A 129 -20.59 2.30 3.46
CA ALA A 129 -21.18 1.00 3.14
C ALA A 129 -22.17 0.51 4.21
N GLN A 130 -21.92 0.85 5.48
CA GLN A 130 -22.83 0.56 6.59
C GLN A 130 -24.05 1.48 6.63
N GLN A 131 -23.97 2.69 6.05
CA GLN A 131 -25.00 3.73 6.19
C GLN A 131 -26.00 3.83 5.03
N ARG A 132 -25.76 3.23 3.85
CA ARG A 132 -26.68 3.42 2.69
C ARG A 132 -27.02 2.14 1.92
N ALA A 133 -28.27 1.69 2.07
CA ALA A 133 -28.98 0.85 1.09
C ALA A 133 -29.60 1.67 -0.07
N SER A 134 -29.56 3.00 -0.05
CA SER A 134 -30.33 3.82 -0.99
C SER A 134 -29.71 5.20 -1.30
N THR A 135 -28.49 5.29 -1.83
CA THR A 135 -28.08 6.45 -2.68
C THR A 135 -26.88 6.06 -3.56
N ILE A 136 -27.17 5.36 -4.65
CA ILE A 136 -26.19 4.73 -5.56
C ILE A 136 -26.10 5.62 -6.80
N ALA A 137 -25.06 6.46 -6.93
CA ALA A 137 -24.80 7.08 -8.24
C ALA A 137 -23.35 7.47 -8.56
N ARG A 138 -22.49 7.85 -7.60
CA ARG A 138 -21.06 8.14 -7.90
C ARG A 138 -20.03 7.67 -6.88
N GLU A 139 -20.45 7.15 -5.73
CA GLU A 139 -19.59 6.61 -4.65
C GLU A 139 -19.46 5.06 -4.68
N ASN A 140 -19.97 4.40 -5.74
CA ASN A 140 -20.12 2.94 -5.80
C ASN A 140 -18.88 2.13 -6.20
N TYR A 141 -17.94 2.68 -6.97
CA TYR A 141 -16.93 1.83 -7.60
C TYR A 141 -16.01 1.18 -6.56
N PHE A 142 -15.62 1.93 -5.54
CA PHE A 142 -14.67 1.44 -4.55
C PHE A 142 -15.29 0.40 -3.60
N LEU A 143 -16.54 0.60 -3.19
CA LEU A 143 -17.29 -0.37 -2.40
C LEU A 143 -17.60 -1.64 -3.19
N GLN A 144 -18.03 -1.49 -4.46
CA GLN A 144 -18.20 -2.62 -5.35
C GLN A 144 -16.89 -3.37 -5.57
N PHE A 145 -15.75 -2.66 -5.69
CA PHE A 145 -14.43 -3.25 -5.81
C PHE A 145 -14.07 -4.06 -4.55
N ILE A 146 -14.21 -3.49 -3.36
CA ILE A 146 -13.97 -4.21 -2.11
C ILE A 146 -14.87 -5.44 -1.99
N GLU A 147 -16.18 -5.29 -2.22
CA GLU A 147 -17.12 -6.41 -2.13
C GLU A 147 -16.78 -7.51 -3.14
N THR A 148 -16.40 -7.13 -4.36
CA THR A 148 -15.98 -8.06 -5.40
C THR A 148 -14.75 -8.83 -4.93
N VAL A 149 -13.71 -8.13 -4.46
CA VAL A 149 -12.47 -8.75 -4.00
C VAL A 149 -12.73 -9.69 -2.82
N ALA A 150 -13.50 -9.24 -1.82
CA ALA A 150 -13.84 -10.04 -0.63
C ALA A 150 -14.67 -11.29 -0.97
N LYS A 151 -15.48 -11.26 -2.03
CA LYS A 151 -16.27 -12.43 -2.49
C LYS A 151 -15.47 -13.38 -3.39
N SER A 152 -14.51 -12.86 -4.15
CA SER A 152 -13.75 -13.62 -5.15
C SER A 152 -12.50 -14.29 -4.59
N LEU A 153 -11.79 -13.66 -3.65
CA LEU A 153 -10.59 -14.22 -3.03
C LEU A 153 -10.97 -15.12 -1.86
N ARG A 154 -10.91 -16.45 -2.06
CA ARG A 154 -11.31 -17.45 -1.05
C ARG A 154 -10.13 -18.18 -0.43
N LYS A 155 -9.06 -18.37 -1.20
CA LYS A 155 -7.82 -19.03 -0.76
C LYS A 155 -6.77 -18.00 -0.34
N THR A 156 -6.81 -16.84 -0.98
CA THR A 156 -5.86 -15.75 -0.80
C THR A 156 -6.29 -14.84 0.34
N VAL A 157 -5.37 -14.52 1.25
CA VAL A 157 -5.62 -13.58 2.36
C VAL A 157 -5.71 -12.14 1.81
N VAL A 158 -6.69 -11.36 2.25
CA VAL A 158 -6.87 -9.97 1.80
C VAL A 158 -6.42 -9.01 2.89
N TYR A 159 -5.44 -8.17 2.57
CA TYR A 159 -5.07 -7.01 3.37
C TYR A 159 -5.57 -5.72 2.72
N ILE A 160 -5.91 -4.72 3.53
CA ILE A 160 -6.31 -3.40 3.03
C ILE A 160 -5.50 -2.31 3.74
N THR A 161 -4.92 -1.41 2.94
CA THR A 161 -4.11 -0.27 3.42
C THR A 161 -4.65 1.04 2.89
N GLY A 162 -4.82 2.02 3.80
CA GLY A 162 -5.09 3.42 3.45
C GLY A 162 -6.19 4.05 4.30
N GLY A 163 -5.87 5.10 5.07
CA GLY A 163 -6.92 5.90 5.72
C GLY A 163 -7.73 5.19 6.82
N TRP A 164 -7.20 4.13 7.44
CA TRP A 164 -7.69 3.63 8.71
C TRP A 164 -7.38 4.65 9.82
N GLN A 165 -8.40 5.04 10.57
CA GLN A 165 -8.33 6.05 11.63
C GLN A 165 -8.70 5.47 12.98
N THR A 166 -9.75 4.65 13.11
CA THR A 166 -10.25 4.15 14.40
C THR A 166 -10.11 2.63 14.54
N ALA A 167 -9.84 2.18 15.76
CA ALA A 167 -9.83 0.76 16.11
C ALA A 167 -11.18 0.10 15.77
N SER A 168 -12.29 0.79 16.03
CA SER A 168 -13.64 0.31 15.69
C SER A 168 -13.83 0.10 14.20
N GLY A 169 -13.35 1.02 13.35
CA GLY A 169 -13.43 0.89 11.90
C GLY A 169 -12.67 -0.33 11.40
N MET A 170 -11.45 -0.52 11.89
CA MET A 170 -10.60 -1.67 11.57
C MET A 170 -11.23 -3.00 12.02
N VAL A 171 -11.72 -3.07 13.27
CA VAL A 171 -12.38 -4.26 13.82
C VAL A 171 -13.65 -4.60 13.05
N ASN A 172 -14.44 -3.58 12.68
CA ASN A 172 -15.65 -3.79 11.89
C ASN A 172 -15.33 -4.35 10.51
N ALA A 173 -14.29 -3.85 9.84
CA ALA A 173 -13.87 -4.38 8.54
C ALA A 173 -13.49 -5.86 8.62
N VAL A 174 -12.75 -6.27 9.66
CA VAL A 174 -12.41 -7.67 9.89
C VAL A 174 -13.65 -8.52 10.19
N LYS A 175 -14.54 -8.06 11.09
CA LYS A 175 -15.76 -8.78 11.46
C LYS A 175 -16.74 -8.97 10.30
N LEU A 176 -16.78 -8.02 9.37
CA LEU A 176 -17.60 -8.10 8.16
C LEU A 176 -16.93 -8.91 7.05
N ASN A 177 -15.77 -9.53 7.32
CA ASN A 177 -14.97 -10.28 6.35
C ASN A 177 -14.62 -9.47 5.09
N ILE A 178 -14.49 -8.15 5.24
CA ILE A 178 -14.06 -7.23 4.18
C ILE A 178 -12.56 -7.41 3.92
N THR A 179 -11.80 -7.70 4.99
CA THR A 179 -10.35 -7.93 4.96
C THR A 179 -9.96 -8.80 6.15
N GLN A 180 -8.86 -9.54 6.02
CA GLN A 180 -8.27 -10.32 7.12
C GLN A 180 -7.14 -9.56 7.84
N GLY A 181 -6.76 -8.37 7.35
CA GLY A 181 -5.79 -7.52 8.04
C GLY A 181 -5.72 -6.10 7.49
N VAL A 182 -5.30 -5.17 8.34
CA VAL A 182 -5.18 -3.76 8.00
C VAL A 182 -3.71 -3.33 7.97
N GLY A 183 -3.34 -2.52 6.97
CA GLY A 183 -2.00 -1.94 6.88
C GLY A 183 -1.97 -0.44 7.20
N PHE A 184 -0.84 0.00 7.73
CA PHE A 184 -0.57 1.38 8.10
C PHE A 184 0.64 1.93 7.35
N ALA A 185 0.54 3.18 6.90
CA ALA A 185 1.65 3.91 6.30
C ALA A 185 1.98 5.15 7.15
N ARG A 186 1.40 6.30 6.82
CA ARG A 186 1.61 7.58 7.53
C ARG A 186 1.35 7.47 9.05
N ALA A 187 0.31 6.73 9.45
CA ALA A 187 0.02 6.51 10.86
C ALA A 187 1.15 5.75 11.59
N ALA A 188 1.77 4.76 10.95
CA ALA A 188 2.90 4.02 11.54
C ALA A 188 4.20 4.84 11.54
N ALA A 189 4.38 5.76 10.59
CA ALA A 189 5.50 6.71 10.63
C ALA A 189 5.38 7.68 11.81
N ASN A 190 4.15 8.10 12.12
CA ASN A 190 3.85 9.01 13.21
C ASN A 190 3.90 8.33 14.59
N GLU A 191 3.39 7.11 14.65
CA GLU A 191 3.30 6.32 15.88
C GLU A 191 3.71 4.86 15.61
N PRO A 192 5.00 4.52 15.66
CA PRO A 192 5.51 3.20 15.27
C PRO A 192 4.99 2.04 16.12
N ASP A 193 4.61 2.32 17.36
CA ASP A 193 4.00 1.35 18.28
C ASP A 193 2.46 1.38 18.28
N LEU A 194 1.83 2.09 17.32
CA LEU A 194 0.39 2.15 17.17
C LEU A 194 -0.27 0.77 17.15
N PRO A 195 0.21 -0.25 16.39
CA PRO A 195 -0.40 -1.58 16.43
C PRO A 195 -0.49 -2.18 17.83
N ARG A 196 0.57 -2.02 18.64
CA ARG A 196 0.59 -2.48 20.04
C ARG A 196 -0.42 -1.71 20.88
N LYS A 197 -0.52 -0.39 20.72
CA LYS A 197 -1.45 0.46 21.45
C LYS A 197 -2.91 0.17 21.12
N LEU A 198 -3.22 -0.08 19.84
CA LEU A 198 -4.56 -0.50 19.40
C LEU A 198 -4.94 -1.86 19.99
N LEU A 199 -4.05 -2.86 19.90
CA LEU A 199 -4.32 -4.21 20.41
C LEU A 199 -4.44 -4.28 21.94
N SER A 200 -3.71 -3.43 22.66
CA SER A 200 -3.78 -3.33 24.13
C SER A 200 -4.92 -2.43 24.62
N GLY A 201 -5.61 -1.72 23.72
CA GLY A 201 -6.67 -0.77 24.08
C GLY A 201 -6.16 0.55 24.69
N VAL A 202 -4.85 0.83 24.63
CA VAL A 202 -4.26 2.11 25.05
C VAL A 202 -4.63 3.22 24.07
N ALA A 203 -4.69 2.89 22.78
CA ALA A 203 -5.18 3.78 21.73
C ALA A 203 -6.46 3.21 21.11
N HIS A 204 -7.35 4.10 20.70
CA HIS A 204 -8.58 3.76 19.98
C HIS A 204 -8.64 4.37 18.58
N ALA A 205 -7.64 5.19 18.22
CA ALA A 205 -7.51 5.82 16.93
C ALA A 205 -6.05 6.18 16.62
N THR A 206 -5.76 6.47 15.36
CA THR A 206 -4.53 7.11 14.91
C THR A 206 -4.51 8.55 15.41
N LEU A 207 -3.31 9.10 15.62
CA LEU A 207 -3.13 10.52 15.91
C LEU A 207 -3.74 11.41 14.81
N ASP A 208 -4.44 12.47 15.24
CA ASP A 208 -5.08 13.46 14.38
C ASP A 208 -4.07 14.57 14.01
N ASN A 209 -3.33 14.35 12.93
CA ASN A 209 -2.39 15.33 12.41
C ASN A 209 -3.11 16.54 11.82
N LYS A 210 -2.61 17.74 12.11
CA LYS A 210 -3.22 19.02 11.70
C LYS A 210 -2.91 19.43 10.27
N PHE A 211 -2.58 18.47 9.41
CA PHE A 211 -2.51 18.67 7.97
C PHE A 211 -3.91 18.59 7.36
N SER A 212 -4.17 19.34 6.28
CA SER A 212 -5.40 19.16 5.51
C SER A 212 -5.46 17.71 4.98
N PRO A 213 -6.61 17.00 5.10
CA PRO A 213 -6.76 15.67 4.51
C PRO A 213 -6.53 15.63 2.98
N ALA A 214 -6.73 16.76 2.30
CA ALA A 214 -6.45 16.91 0.87
C ALA A 214 -4.96 17.11 0.55
N ASP A 215 -4.14 17.46 1.55
CA ASP A 215 -2.71 17.69 1.40
C ASP A 215 -1.91 16.39 1.54
N TYR A 216 -2.01 15.57 0.51
CA TYR A 216 -1.22 14.34 0.40
C TYR A 216 0.29 14.63 0.37
N PHE A 217 0.71 15.74 -0.24
CA PHE A 217 2.12 16.03 -0.42
C PHE A 217 2.81 16.34 0.91
N THR A 218 2.25 17.24 1.72
CA THR A 218 2.82 17.56 3.03
C THR A 218 2.81 16.35 3.93
N SER A 219 1.67 15.63 4.01
CA SER A 219 1.56 14.44 4.87
C SER A 219 2.50 13.29 4.43
N LYS A 220 2.81 13.16 3.13
CA LYS A 220 3.82 12.22 2.62
C LYS A 220 5.24 12.61 3.08
N HIS A 221 5.63 13.87 2.94
CA HIS A 221 6.96 14.33 3.35
C HIS A 221 7.13 14.31 4.87
N ALA A 222 6.07 14.59 5.62
CA ALA A 222 6.03 14.41 7.08
C ALA A 222 6.38 12.98 7.47
N ALA A 223 5.71 11.99 6.86
CA ALA A 223 6.01 10.58 7.11
C ALA A 223 7.45 10.20 6.69
N HIS A 224 7.93 10.68 5.54
CA HIS A 224 9.33 10.45 5.13
C HIS A 224 10.32 11.05 6.13
N PHE A 225 10.05 12.26 6.63
CA PHE A 225 10.89 12.90 7.64
C PHE A 225 10.91 12.09 8.94
N GLN A 226 9.76 11.63 9.42
CA GLN A 226 9.65 10.77 10.60
C GLN A 226 10.41 9.45 10.42
N ILE A 227 10.23 8.77 9.28
CA ILE A 227 10.97 7.54 8.95
C ILE A 227 12.49 7.80 8.95
N LYS A 228 12.95 8.89 8.32
CA LYS A 228 14.38 9.23 8.28
C LYS A 228 14.91 9.58 9.68
N THR A 229 14.11 10.23 10.52
CA THR A 229 14.46 10.57 11.91
C THR A 229 14.63 9.32 12.77
N MET A 230 13.85 8.27 12.51
CA MET A 230 14.04 6.96 13.15
C MET A 230 15.22 6.18 12.56
N ALA A 231 15.44 6.30 11.24
CA ALA A 231 16.44 5.53 10.54
C ALA A 231 17.85 5.77 11.09
N GLY A 232 18.58 4.68 11.36
CA GLY A 232 19.97 4.73 11.84
C GLY A 232 20.13 4.97 13.35
N ARG A 233 19.03 5.06 14.11
CA ARG A 233 19.08 5.11 15.58
C ARG A 233 18.99 3.72 16.18
N SER A 234 19.73 3.47 17.25
CA SER A 234 19.56 2.23 18.02
C SER A 234 18.28 2.29 18.82
N ILE A 235 17.57 1.15 18.92
CA ILE A 235 16.42 1.03 19.81
C ILE A 235 16.80 1.24 21.29
N ASN A 236 18.07 1.07 21.63
CA ASN A 236 18.59 1.32 22.98
C ASN A 236 18.79 2.81 23.29
N ASP A 237 18.77 3.68 22.28
CA ASP A 237 18.99 5.13 22.43
C ASP A 237 17.68 5.91 22.62
N VAL A 238 16.55 5.20 22.71
CA VAL A 238 15.22 5.79 22.87
C VAL A 238 14.47 5.16 24.03
N VAL A 239 13.70 5.98 24.75
CA VAL A 239 12.79 5.50 25.80
C VAL A 239 11.48 5.03 25.18
N ARG A 240 11.03 5.70 24.10
CA ARG A 240 9.85 5.34 23.32
C ARG A 240 10.15 5.41 21.83
N PRO A 241 9.46 4.61 21.00
CA PRO A 241 9.67 4.61 19.54
C PRO A 241 9.43 5.98 18.86
N THR A 242 8.68 6.87 19.50
CA THR A 242 8.36 8.21 19.00
C THR A 242 9.33 9.30 19.45
N ASP A 243 10.36 8.99 20.26
CA ASP A 243 11.25 10.02 20.80
C ASP A 243 11.99 10.77 19.69
N GLY A 244 11.92 12.10 19.69
CA GLY A 244 12.53 12.97 18.68
C GLY A 244 11.75 13.07 17.36
N LEU A 245 10.60 12.41 17.23
CA LEU A 245 9.71 12.62 16.08
C LEU A 245 8.96 13.95 16.22
N ALA A 246 8.76 14.62 15.09
CA ALA A 246 7.88 15.78 15.01
C ALA A 246 6.43 15.39 15.35
N ASP A 247 5.83 16.12 16.29
CA ASP A 247 4.43 15.94 16.71
C ASP A 247 3.50 16.83 15.88
N PHE A 248 2.96 16.28 14.80
CA PHE A 248 2.04 17.01 13.92
C PHE A 248 0.61 17.08 14.45
N THR A 249 0.33 16.62 15.68
CA THR A 249 -0.94 16.90 16.36
C THR A 249 -0.97 18.32 16.94
N ASP A 250 0.20 18.95 17.14
CA ASP A 250 0.33 20.36 17.45
C ASP A 250 0.19 21.22 16.17
N GLU A 251 -0.69 22.21 16.22
CA GLU A 251 -0.97 23.07 15.07
C GLU A 251 0.22 23.93 14.65
N LYS A 252 1.07 24.35 15.58
CA LYS A 252 2.24 25.19 15.27
C LYS A 252 3.31 24.36 14.58
N GLU A 253 3.55 23.15 15.07
CA GLU A 253 4.46 22.18 14.47
C GLU A 253 4.00 21.78 13.06
N ALA A 254 2.72 21.44 12.90
CA ALA A 254 2.16 21.11 11.59
C ALA A 254 2.27 22.27 10.59
N LYS A 255 1.96 23.51 11.03
CA LYS A 255 2.09 24.69 10.18
C LYS A 255 3.54 24.96 9.80
N ASN A 256 4.46 24.90 10.77
CA ASN A 256 5.89 25.07 10.52
C ASN A 256 6.40 24.05 9.51
N PHE A 257 6.04 22.77 9.66
CA PHE A 257 6.40 21.73 8.70
C PHE A 257 5.81 22.00 7.31
N ALA A 258 4.54 22.40 7.22
CA ALA A 258 3.89 22.69 5.94
C ALA A 258 4.58 23.84 5.18
N GLU A 259 4.99 24.90 5.88
CA GLU A 259 5.77 26.00 5.29
C GLU A 259 7.10 25.49 4.71
N LYS A 260 7.79 24.61 5.46
CA LYS A 260 9.06 23.99 5.03
C LYS A 260 8.88 23.00 3.87
N ALA A 261 7.80 22.23 3.87
CA ALA A 261 7.41 21.35 2.76
C ALA A 261 7.15 22.16 1.48
N ALA A 262 6.53 23.33 1.58
CA ALA A 262 6.32 24.21 0.43
C ALA A 262 7.64 24.76 -0.13
N ASP A 263 8.61 25.09 0.72
CA ASP A 263 9.94 25.54 0.29
C ASP A 263 10.71 24.42 -0.43
N TYR A 264 10.63 23.18 0.06
CA TYR A 264 11.18 22.02 -0.64
C TYR A 264 10.58 21.84 -2.04
N MET A 265 9.27 22.03 -2.19
CA MET A 265 8.63 21.91 -3.49
C MET A 265 9.15 22.95 -4.49
N LYS A 266 9.43 24.18 -4.04
CA LYS A 266 10.08 25.21 -4.87
C LYS A 266 11.48 24.79 -5.28
N PHE A 267 12.24 24.18 -4.37
CA PHE A 267 13.58 23.66 -4.65
C PHE A 267 13.54 22.54 -5.71
N VAL A 268 12.70 21.52 -5.52
CA VAL A 268 12.57 20.40 -6.47
C VAL A 268 12.17 20.88 -7.87
N ALA A 269 11.27 21.87 -7.94
CA ALA A 269 10.85 22.46 -9.21
C ALA A 269 11.98 23.23 -9.91
N ALA A 270 12.97 23.76 -9.17
CA ALA A 270 14.07 24.53 -9.71
C ALA A 270 15.29 23.67 -10.11
N ASP A 271 15.63 22.66 -9.30
CA ASP A 271 16.95 22.00 -9.37
C ASP A 271 16.93 20.59 -10.01
N GLY A 272 15.74 20.04 -10.29
CA GLY A 272 15.55 18.82 -11.10
C GLY A 272 16.14 17.51 -10.54
N LYS A 273 16.84 17.54 -9.40
CA LYS A 273 17.37 16.37 -8.70
C LYS A 273 16.59 16.13 -7.40
N PRO A 274 15.95 14.96 -7.23
CA PRO A 274 15.20 14.67 -6.03
C PRO A 274 16.11 14.05 -4.95
N ASP A 275 16.88 14.87 -4.24
CA ASP A 275 17.36 14.50 -2.90
C ASP A 275 16.18 14.51 -1.93
N THR A 276 16.19 13.74 -0.84
CA THR A 276 15.01 13.62 0.03
C THR A 276 14.75 14.92 0.81
N PHE A 277 13.49 15.17 1.21
CA PHE A 277 13.12 16.36 2.01
C PHE A 277 14.05 16.58 3.21
N ALA A 278 14.37 15.50 3.94
CA ALA A 278 15.23 15.55 5.12
C ALA A 278 16.71 15.87 4.81
N GLU A 279 17.15 15.67 3.57
CA GLU A 279 18.52 15.99 3.12
C GLU A 279 18.63 17.44 2.63
N VAL A 280 17.55 17.97 2.06
CA VAL A 280 17.51 19.31 1.48
C VAL A 280 17.08 20.37 2.50
N ILE A 281 16.06 20.06 3.31
CA ILE A 281 15.48 20.99 4.25
C ILE A 281 15.97 20.68 5.66
N LYS A 282 16.69 21.65 6.24
CA LYS A 282 16.98 21.65 7.68
C LYS A 282 15.68 21.90 8.44
N TYR A 283 15.15 20.84 9.03
CA TYR A 283 13.97 20.86 9.87
C TYR A 283 14.33 20.37 11.27
N ALA A 284 13.91 21.13 12.29
CA ALA A 284 14.01 20.75 13.69
C ALA A 284 12.61 20.87 14.30
N PRO A 285 12.09 19.82 14.94
CA PRO A 285 10.79 19.88 15.61
C PRO A 285 10.76 20.97 16.68
N ILE A 286 9.66 21.69 16.82
CA ILE A 286 9.45 22.71 17.86
C ILE A 286 9.41 22.06 19.24
N HIS A 287 8.87 20.85 19.31
CA HIS A 287 8.76 20.02 20.51
C HIS A 287 9.28 18.62 20.15
N SER A 288 10.43 18.23 20.73
CA SER A 288 11.05 16.91 20.56
C SER A 288 11.31 16.23 21.91
#